data_AF-A0A6P1F3I6-F1
#
_entry.id   AF-A0A6P1F3I6-F1
#
_cell.length_a   1.000
_cell.length_b   1.000
_cell.length_c   1.000
_cell.angle_alpha   90.00
_cell.angle_beta   90.00
_cell.angle_gamma   90.00
#
_symmetry.space_group_name_H-M   'P 1'
#
loop_
_entity.id
_entity.type
_entity.pdbx_description
1 polymer ?
#
loop_
_entity_poly.entity_id
_entity_poly.type
_entity_poly.pdbx_seq_one_letter_code
_entity_poly.pdbx_strand_id
1 'polypeptide(L)'
;MSSSSAAYRRALRWYPAAWRERNGESAISAYLDRDDATGVTGPTRSDRANLARAGIRETFVATIRRPRLATTAIGALFLLAAWTLTAVILEYGERALLVLITGVVNFDSRTSTGPVLIATALVALAWLSAAGVALRRGRQLPALAIALCGLASTGTFCVLWWSGPFTPLHFQAHPIPLIVLSIVAISAPIAATAAAVRAGVLERRAQGFVAAGAAAHVLGVVALSPMDPPWTIAGVVVSVVLMLLSPAAIVVLGASFAFLSRTDRSLPLSLRRTDQLSRR
;
A
#
# COMPACT_ATOMS: atom_id res chain seq x y z
N MET A 1 25.26 39.09 15.61
CA MET A 1 24.77 37.75 15.97
C MET A 1 25.85 37.05 16.77
N SER A 2 25.54 36.56 17.97
CA SER A 2 26.50 35.85 18.82
C SER A 2 26.96 34.55 18.16
N SER A 3 28.22 34.17 18.38
CA SER A 3 28.81 32.92 17.87
C SER A 3 28.04 31.67 18.31
N SER A 4 27.38 31.72 19.48
CA SER A 4 26.54 30.66 20.05
C SER A 4 25.26 30.40 19.24
N SER A 5 24.55 31.44 18.79
CA SER A 5 23.34 31.31 17.96
C SER A 5 23.63 30.58 16.65
N ALA A 6 24.75 30.90 15.99
CA ALA A 6 25.17 30.23 14.76
C ALA A 6 25.53 28.75 14.98
N ALA A 7 26.04 28.40 16.17
CA ALA A 7 26.35 27.01 16.53
C ALA A 7 25.05 26.20 16.72
N TYR A 8 24.04 26.74 17.41
CA TYR A 8 22.73 26.09 17.54
C TYR A 8 22.00 25.94 16.21
N ARG A 9 22.04 26.95 15.32
CA ARG A 9 21.49 26.82 13.96
C ARG A 9 22.12 25.69 13.16
N ARG A 10 23.43 25.45 13.33
CA ARG A 10 24.12 24.28 12.75
C ARG A 10 23.67 22.97 13.39
N ALA A 11 23.54 22.92 14.71
CA ALA A 11 23.07 21.72 15.42
C ALA A 11 21.63 21.34 15.04
N LEU A 12 20.77 22.32 14.76
CA LEU A 12 19.39 22.08 14.33
C LEU A 12 19.27 21.57 12.88
N ARG A 13 20.35 21.50 12.08
CA ARG A 13 20.28 21.04 10.68
C ARG A 13 19.69 19.64 10.51
N TRP A 14 19.74 18.80 11.55
CA TRP A 14 19.11 17.48 11.61
C TRP A 14 17.57 17.52 11.62
N TYR A 15 16.96 18.67 11.91
CA TYR A 15 15.52 18.86 11.86
C TYR A 15 15.04 19.23 10.45
N PRO A 16 13.83 18.79 10.04
CA PRO A 16 13.24 19.14 8.75
C PRO A 16 13.16 20.65 8.56
N ALA A 17 13.40 21.13 7.33
CA ALA A 17 13.41 22.57 7.02
C ALA A 17 12.11 23.28 7.46
N ALA A 18 10.95 22.68 7.18
CA ALA A 18 9.65 23.21 7.59
C ALA A 18 9.40 23.20 9.11
N TRP A 19 10.14 22.41 9.88
CA TRP A 19 10.09 22.48 11.34
C TRP A 19 10.97 23.63 11.83
N ARG A 20 12.19 23.75 11.29
CA ARG A 20 13.14 24.82 11.60
C ARG A 20 12.59 26.20 11.30
N GLU A 21 11.86 26.36 10.19
CA GLU A 21 11.25 27.64 9.83
C GLU A 21 10.19 28.09 10.83
N ARG A 22 9.41 27.15 11.39
CA ARG A 22 8.31 27.46 12.32
C ARG A 22 8.73 27.55 13.79
N ASN A 23 9.74 26.77 14.19
CA ASN A 23 10.09 26.59 15.61
C ASN A 23 11.58 26.88 15.88
N GLY A 24 12.40 27.07 14.85
CA GLY A 24 13.86 27.12 14.99
C GLY A 24 14.32 28.29 15.84
N GLU A 25 13.79 29.50 15.60
CA GLU A 25 14.16 30.68 16.38
C GLU A 25 13.68 30.57 17.83
N SER A 26 12.47 30.07 18.09
CA SER A 26 11.98 29.82 19.45
C SER A 26 12.81 28.78 20.19
N ALA A 27 13.20 27.69 19.51
CA ALA A 27 14.06 26.67 20.09
C ALA A 27 15.46 27.22 20.40
N ILE A 28 16.05 28.00 19.50
CA ILE A 28 17.36 28.64 19.71
C ILE A 28 17.29 29.60 20.91
N SER A 29 16.25 30.41 21.01
CA SER A 29 16.06 31.32 22.15
C SER A 29 16.05 30.55 23.47
N ALA A 30 15.26 29.46 23.55
CA ALA A 30 15.18 28.66 24.77
C ALA A 30 16.53 28.01 25.17
N TYR A 31 17.37 27.63 24.20
CA TYR A 31 18.71 27.13 24.49
C TYR A 31 19.67 28.24 24.94
N LEU A 32 19.55 29.44 24.37
CA LEU A 32 20.35 30.59 24.80
C LEU A 32 19.97 31.02 26.23
N ASP A 33 18.67 31.06 26.55
CA ASP A 33 18.21 31.39 27.90
C ASP A 33 18.73 30.38 28.95
N ARG A 34 18.77 29.09 28.58
CA ARG A 34 19.37 28.03 29.42
C ARG A 34 20.88 28.21 29.58
N ASP A 35 21.57 28.54 28.51
CA ASP A 35 23.02 28.71 28.49
C ASP A 35 23.43 29.93 29.34
N ASP A 36 22.69 31.04 29.26
CA ASP A 36 22.85 32.23 30.09
C ASP A 36 22.62 31.91 31.58
N ALA A 37 21.62 31.10 31.90
CA ALA A 37 21.34 30.66 33.27
C ALA A 37 22.40 29.71 33.86
N THR A 38 23.09 28.95 33.02
CA THR A 38 24.08 27.94 33.44
C THR A 38 25.53 28.39 33.26
N GLY A 39 25.75 29.59 32.70
CA GLY A 39 27.08 30.13 32.40
C GLY A 39 27.80 29.36 31.28
N VAL A 40 27.09 28.60 30.46
CA VAL A 40 27.66 27.81 29.37
C VAL A 40 27.67 28.62 28.08
N THR A 41 28.77 28.60 27.33
CA THR A 41 28.87 29.32 26.05
C THR A 41 28.62 28.41 24.85
N GLY A 42 27.35 28.06 24.62
CA GLY A 42 26.88 27.35 23.43
C GLY A 42 26.72 25.83 23.58
N PRO A 43 26.39 25.12 22.47
CA PRO A 43 25.97 23.72 22.54
C PRO A 43 27.10 22.79 22.93
N THR A 44 26.91 22.10 24.06
CA THR A 44 27.78 21.02 24.53
C THR A 44 27.72 19.81 23.57
N ARG A 45 28.66 18.86 23.71
CA ARG A 45 28.66 17.65 22.87
C ARG A 45 27.41 16.80 23.08
N SER A 46 26.92 16.70 24.33
CA SER A 46 25.69 16.00 24.66
C SER A 46 24.46 16.71 24.08
N ASP A 47 24.42 18.05 24.10
CA ASP A 47 23.33 18.82 23.48
C ASP A 47 23.27 18.56 21.97
N ARG A 48 24.41 18.53 21.29
CA ARG A 48 24.46 18.22 19.84
C ARG A 48 23.97 16.81 19.55
N ALA A 49 24.36 15.81 20.35
CA ALA A 49 23.90 14.44 20.19
C ALA A 49 22.39 14.30 20.45
N ASN A 50 21.88 14.97 21.49
CA ASN A 50 20.46 14.98 21.81
C ASN A 50 19.63 15.69 20.74
N LEU A 51 20.09 16.85 20.24
CA LEU A 51 19.46 17.57 19.13
C LEU A 51 19.48 16.77 17.84
N ALA A 52 20.58 16.07 17.54
CA ALA A 52 20.67 15.21 16.37
C ALA A 52 19.68 14.04 16.49
N ARG A 53 19.64 13.33 17.63
CA ARG A 53 18.71 12.22 17.88
C ARG A 53 17.26 12.68 17.82
N ALA A 54 16.94 13.82 18.44
CA ALA A 54 15.60 14.38 18.42
C ALA A 54 15.21 14.88 17.02
N GLY A 55 16.13 15.48 16.26
CA GLY A 55 15.92 15.90 14.87
C GLY A 55 15.70 14.72 13.92
N ILE A 56 16.47 13.64 14.09
CA ILE A 56 16.27 12.38 13.36
C ILE A 56 14.89 11.80 13.70
N ARG A 57 14.56 11.69 15.00
CA ARG A 57 13.24 11.22 15.44
C ARG A 57 12.12 12.08 14.88
N GLU A 58 12.24 13.40 14.93
CA GLU A 58 11.27 14.32 14.35
C GLU A 58 11.22 14.22 12.83
N THR A 59 12.30 13.89 12.14
CA THR A 59 12.29 13.63 10.69
C THR A 59 11.50 12.37 10.36
N PHE A 60 11.71 11.29 11.11
CA PHE A 60 10.91 10.06 10.97
C PHE A 60 9.44 10.30 11.34
N VAL A 61 9.18 10.94 12.48
CA VAL A 61 7.81 11.26 12.94
C VAL A 61 7.12 12.26 12.01
N ALA A 62 7.85 13.24 11.44
CA ALA A 62 7.32 14.17 10.45
C ALA A 62 6.97 13.49 9.13
N THR A 63 7.71 12.43 8.77
CA THR A 63 7.37 11.55 7.64
C THR A 63 6.11 10.73 7.94
N ILE A 64 5.92 10.36 9.21
CA ILE A 64 4.76 9.66 9.76
C ILE A 64 3.63 10.63 10.18
N ARG A 65 3.72 11.95 9.92
CA ARG A 65 2.64 12.88 10.34
C ARG A 65 1.32 12.54 9.63
N ARG A 66 0.23 12.74 10.39
CA ARG A 66 -1.20 12.45 10.11
C ARG A 66 -1.67 12.38 8.63
N PRO A 67 -1.32 13.29 7.71
CA PRO A 67 -1.85 13.20 6.34
C PRO A 67 -1.41 11.96 5.56
N ARG A 68 -0.25 11.35 5.89
CA ARG A 68 0.21 10.12 5.20
C ARG A 68 -0.15 8.83 5.94
N LEU A 69 -0.42 8.88 7.24
CA LEU A 69 -0.73 7.70 8.05
C LEU A 69 -1.85 6.85 7.46
N ALA A 70 -2.93 7.49 7.00
CA ALA A 70 -4.05 6.78 6.42
C ALA A 70 -3.63 6.02 5.15
N THR A 71 -2.90 6.67 4.24
CA THR A 71 -2.48 6.05 2.98
C THR A 71 -1.36 5.02 3.17
N THR A 72 -0.45 5.22 4.13
CA THR A 72 0.56 4.23 4.48
C THR A 72 -0.06 3.01 5.16
N ALA A 73 -1.08 3.20 6.01
CA ALA A 73 -1.83 2.09 6.61
C ALA A 73 -2.58 1.30 5.54
N ILE A 74 -3.23 1.97 4.57
CA ILE A 74 -3.85 1.33 3.40
C ILE A 74 -2.81 0.51 2.62
N GLY A 75 -1.64 1.10 2.34
CA GLY A 75 -0.54 0.41 1.66
C GLY A 75 -0.06 -0.82 2.43
N ALA A 76 0.09 -0.72 3.76
CA ALA A 76 0.49 -1.83 4.62
C ALA A 76 -0.55 -2.97 4.63
N LEU A 77 -1.86 -2.66 4.61
CA LEU A 77 -2.91 -3.67 4.49
C LEU A 77 -2.80 -4.47 3.19
N PHE A 78 -2.55 -3.80 2.05
CA PHE A 78 -2.30 -4.49 0.78
C PHE A 78 -1.03 -5.35 0.84
N LEU A 79 0.08 -4.82 1.38
CA LEU A 79 1.32 -5.59 1.50
C LEU A 79 1.15 -6.83 2.38
N LEU A 80 0.41 -6.72 3.49
CA LEU A 80 0.11 -7.85 4.36
C LEU A 80 -0.77 -8.88 3.63
N ALA A 81 -1.74 -8.44 2.85
CA ALA A 81 -2.56 -9.34 2.01
C ALA A 81 -1.72 -10.04 0.94
N ALA A 82 -0.78 -9.34 0.30
CA ALA A 82 0.12 -9.94 -0.68
C ALA A 82 1.03 -10.99 -0.03
N TRP A 83 1.54 -10.70 1.18
CA TRP A 83 2.33 -11.64 1.96
C TRP A 83 1.55 -12.92 2.29
N THR A 84 0.33 -12.78 2.81
CA THR A 84 -0.50 -13.94 3.15
C THR A 84 -0.83 -14.78 1.91
N LEU A 85 -1.11 -14.17 0.76
CA LEU A 85 -1.34 -14.89 -0.49
C LEU A 85 -0.10 -15.58 -1.03
N THR A 86 1.06 -14.93 -0.93
CA THR A 86 2.34 -15.53 -1.34
C THR A 86 2.61 -16.81 -0.55
N ALA A 87 2.40 -16.78 0.77
CA ALA A 87 2.57 -17.95 1.63
C ALA A 87 1.67 -19.12 1.20
N VAL A 88 0.40 -18.84 0.89
CA VAL A 88 -0.55 -19.87 0.44
C VAL A 88 -0.16 -20.46 -0.92
N ILE A 89 0.30 -19.63 -1.86
CA ILE A 89 0.74 -20.08 -3.19
C ILE A 89 2.00 -20.96 -3.09
N LEU A 90 2.94 -20.59 -2.22
CA LEU A 90 4.15 -21.39 -2.00
C LEU A 90 3.83 -22.74 -1.35
N GLU A 91 2.97 -22.75 -0.33
CA GLU A 91 2.49 -23.99 0.29
C GLU A 91 1.76 -24.88 -0.71
N TYR A 92 0.97 -24.29 -1.61
CA TYR A 92 0.36 -25.03 -2.72
C TYR A 92 1.40 -25.67 -3.64
N GLY A 93 2.42 -24.92 -4.04
CA GLY A 93 3.50 -25.42 -4.90
C GLY A 93 4.24 -26.61 -4.26
N GLU A 94 4.54 -26.51 -2.96
CA GLU A 94 5.17 -27.59 -2.19
C GLU A 94 4.30 -28.85 -2.17
N ARG A 95 3.00 -28.71 -1.89
CA ARG A 95 2.08 -29.86 -1.87
C ARG A 95 1.89 -30.47 -3.26
N ALA A 96 1.77 -29.66 -4.30
CA ALA A 96 1.65 -30.15 -5.67
C ALA A 96 2.89 -30.94 -6.11
N LEU A 97 4.09 -30.47 -5.75
CA LEU A 97 5.34 -31.20 -5.96
C LEU A 97 5.38 -32.50 -5.15
N LEU A 98 4.94 -32.49 -3.89
CA LEU A 98 4.91 -33.69 -3.06
C LEU A 98 3.97 -34.76 -3.61
N VAL A 99 2.77 -34.38 -4.06
CA VAL A 99 1.82 -35.28 -4.74
C VAL A 99 2.45 -35.86 -6.00
N LEU A 100 3.15 -35.04 -6.79
CA LEU A 100 3.79 -35.50 -8.02
C LEU A 100 4.94 -36.49 -7.76
N ILE A 101 5.72 -36.28 -6.70
CA ILE A 101 6.86 -37.13 -6.34
C ILE A 101 6.40 -38.43 -5.67
N THR A 102 5.42 -38.35 -4.78
CA THR A 102 5.03 -39.48 -3.91
C THR A 102 3.78 -40.22 -4.38
N GLY A 103 2.99 -39.62 -5.26
CA GLY A 103 1.66 -40.12 -5.67
C GLY A 103 0.58 -40.01 -4.58
N VAL A 104 0.92 -39.52 -3.39
CA VAL A 104 -0.02 -39.42 -2.26
C VAL A 104 -0.81 -38.13 -2.34
N VAL A 105 -2.10 -38.23 -2.63
CA VAL A 105 -3.01 -37.08 -2.67
C VAL A 105 -3.47 -36.75 -1.25
N ASN A 106 -2.91 -35.69 -0.66
CA ASN A 106 -3.37 -35.18 0.63
C ASN A 106 -3.66 -33.67 0.54
N PHE A 107 -4.74 -33.32 -0.14
CA PHE A 107 -5.25 -31.96 -0.21
C PHE A 107 -6.29 -31.74 0.89
N ASP A 108 -5.85 -31.58 2.14
CA ASP A 108 -6.76 -31.04 3.16
C ASP A 108 -6.99 -29.55 2.88
N SER A 109 -8.07 -29.25 2.14
CA SER A 109 -8.46 -27.91 1.69
C SER A 109 -8.73 -26.94 2.84
N ARG A 110 -8.89 -27.45 4.07
CA ARG A 110 -9.17 -26.63 5.25
C ARG A 110 -8.01 -25.74 5.65
N THR A 111 -6.78 -26.18 5.39
CA THR A 111 -5.55 -25.47 5.82
C THR A 111 -5.31 -24.15 5.07
N SER A 112 -5.69 -24.05 3.79
CA SER A 112 -5.50 -22.82 2.99
C SER A 112 -6.66 -21.84 3.05
N THR A 113 -7.81 -22.25 3.61
CA THR A 113 -9.04 -21.44 3.65
C THR A 113 -8.88 -20.19 4.51
N GLY A 114 -8.31 -20.33 5.72
CA GLY A 114 -8.13 -19.23 6.67
C GLY A 114 -7.26 -18.09 6.12
N PRO A 115 -6.02 -18.36 5.65
CA PRO A 115 -5.13 -17.34 5.13
C PRO A 115 -5.69 -16.55 3.94
N VAL A 116 -6.46 -17.21 3.06
CA VAL A 116 -7.09 -16.56 1.90
C VAL A 116 -8.21 -15.63 2.34
N LEU A 117 -9.05 -16.06 3.29
CA LEU A 117 -10.08 -15.21 3.87
C LEU A 117 -9.46 -14.00 4.56
N ILE A 118 -8.34 -14.18 5.26
CA ILE A 118 -7.58 -13.08 5.86
C ILE A 118 -7.07 -12.12 4.77
N ALA A 119 -6.43 -12.62 3.71
CA ALA A 119 -5.96 -11.79 2.60
C ALA A 119 -7.09 -10.98 1.96
N THR A 120 -8.21 -11.66 1.70
CA THR A 120 -9.43 -11.10 1.12
C THR A 120 -9.98 -9.99 2.02
N ALA A 121 -10.12 -10.25 3.33
CA ALA A 121 -10.58 -9.26 4.30
C ALA A 121 -9.64 -8.03 4.37
N LEU A 122 -8.32 -8.25 4.32
CA LEU A 122 -7.34 -7.17 4.30
C LEU A 122 -7.45 -6.30 3.05
N VAL A 123 -7.65 -6.90 1.87
CA VAL A 123 -7.88 -6.16 0.61
C VAL A 123 -9.17 -5.34 0.67
N ALA A 124 -10.28 -5.92 1.14
CA ALA A 124 -11.53 -5.18 1.34
C ALA A 124 -11.34 -4.01 2.30
N LEU A 125 -10.70 -4.25 3.45
CA LEU A 125 -10.46 -3.22 4.46
C LEU A 125 -9.58 -2.08 3.90
N ALA A 126 -8.58 -2.40 3.07
CA ALA A 126 -7.74 -1.40 2.42
C ALA A 126 -8.55 -0.51 1.47
N TRP A 127 -9.43 -1.12 0.64
CA TRP A 127 -10.31 -0.36 -0.26
C TRP A 127 -11.35 0.48 0.48
N LEU A 128 -11.99 -0.07 1.51
CA LEU A 128 -12.93 0.68 2.35
C LEU A 128 -12.25 1.85 3.06
N SER A 129 -11.01 1.65 3.52
CA SER A 129 -10.20 2.71 4.12
C SER A 129 -9.87 3.80 3.10
N ALA A 130 -9.53 3.44 1.86
CA ALA A 130 -9.31 4.40 0.77
C ALA A 130 -10.58 5.19 0.42
N ALA A 131 -11.74 4.52 0.38
CA ALA A 131 -13.04 5.18 0.23
C ALA A 131 -13.33 6.15 1.39
N GLY A 132 -13.04 5.75 2.63
CA GLY A 132 -13.17 6.61 3.81
C GLY A 132 -12.30 7.87 3.73
N VAL A 133 -11.06 7.75 3.23
CA VAL A 133 -10.19 8.91 2.97
C VAL A 133 -10.78 9.83 1.89
N ALA A 134 -11.34 9.26 0.82
CA ALA A 134 -12.01 10.03 -0.22
C ALA A 134 -13.27 10.76 0.29
N LEU A 135 -14.08 10.11 1.14
CA LEU A 135 -15.25 10.72 1.80
C LEU A 135 -14.85 11.90 2.68
N ARG A 136 -13.82 11.73 3.52
CA ARG A 136 -13.30 12.80 4.38
C ARG A 136 -12.78 14.02 3.60
N ARG A 137 -12.45 13.84 2.32
CA ARG A 137 -12.07 14.91 1.38
C ARG A 137 -13.25 15.50 0.60
N GLY A 138 -14.49 15.14 0.93
CA GLY A 138 -15.70 15.63 0.26
C GLY A 138 -15.96 15.00 -1.11
N ARG A 139 -15.33 13.87 -1.43
CA ARG A 139 -15.43 13.20 -2.75
C ARG A 139 -16.34 11.97 -2.67
N GLN A 140 -17.66 12.20 -2.59
CA GLN A 140 -18.66 11.13 -2.40
C GLN A 140 -18.72 10.14 -3.56
N LEU A 141 -18.88 10.62 -4.82
CA LEU A 141 -18.98 9.71 -5.98
C LEU A 141 -17.72 8.85 -6.18
N PRO A 142 -16.48 9.41 -6.13
CA PRO A 142 -15.29 8.57 -6.19
C PRO A 142 -15.16 7.59 -5.03
N ALA A 143 -15.57 7.97 -3.81
CA ALA A 143 -15.51 7.07 -2.67
C ALA A 143 -16.44 5.86 -2.84
N LEU A 144 -17.66 6.10 -3.32
CA LEU A 144 -18.61 5.03 -3.62
C LEU A 144 -18.07 4.10 -4.72
N ALA A 145 -17.46 4.65 -5.77
CA ALA A 145 -16.80 3.86 -6.80
C ALA A 145 -15.63 3.03 -6.25
N ILE A 146 -14.78 3.60 -5.38
CA ILE A 146 -13.69 2.86 -4.71
C ILE A 146 -14.26 1.70 -3.88
N ALA A 147 -15.31 1.95 -3.09
CA ALA A 147 -15.91 0.93 -2.23
C ALA A 147 -16.53 -0.19 -3.04
N LEU A 148 -17.39 0.13 -4.03
CA LEU A 148 -18.06 -0.89 -4.85
C LEU A 148 -17.08 -1.69 -5.69
N CYS A 149 -16.14 -1.04 -6.37
CA CYS A 149 -15.14 -1.74 -7.17
C CYS A 149 -14.15 -2.52 -6.29
N GLY A 150 -13.76 -1.98 -5.13
CA GLY A 150 -12.91 -2.69 -4.17
C GLY A 150 -13.56 -3.94 -3.60
N LEU A 151 -14.84 -3.86 -3.23
CA LEU A 151 -15.63 -5.00 -2.75
C LEU A 151 -15.87 -6.02 -3.86
N ALA A 152 -16.19 -5.57 -5.08
CA ALA A 152 -16.32 -6.46 -6.24
C ALA A 152 -15.01 -7.22 -6.50
N SER A 153 -13.87 -6.51 -6.54
CA SER A 153 -12.54 -7.13 -6.68
C SER A 153 -12.27 -8.18 -5.59
N THR A 154 -12.59 -7.84 -4.34
CA THR A 154 -12.39 -8.73 -3.19
C THR A 154 -13.30 -9.96 -3.26
N GLY A 155 -14.58 -9.78 -3.58
CA GLY A 155 -15.54 -10.87 -3.72
C GLY A 155 -15.16 -11.80 -4.88
N THR A 156 -14.78 -11.24 -6.02
CA THR A 156 -14.29 -12.02 -7.16
C THR A 156 -13.04 -12.80 -6.82
N PHE A 157 -12.08 -12.21 -6.10
CA PHE A 157 -10.88 -12.92 -5.65
C PHE A 157 -11.22 -14.09 -4.72
N CYS A 158 -12.13 -13.86 -3.75
CA CYS A 158 -12.61 -14.90 -2.85
C CYS A 158 -13.29 -16.04 -3.61
N VAL A 159 -14.17 -15.70 -4.57
CA VAL A 159 -14.87 -16.68 -5.40
C VAL A 159 -13.88 -17.44 -6.27
N LEU A 160 -12.94 -16.79 -6.95
CA LEU A 160 -11.93 -17.45 -7.79
C LEU A 160 -11.05 -18.41 -6.99
N TRP A 161 -10.67 -18.03 -5.77
CA TRP A 161 -9.88 -18.91 -4.91
C TRP A 161 -10.68 -20.12 -4.42
N TRP A 162 -11.94 -19.91 -4.02
CA TRP A 162 -12.83 -20.99 -3.57
C TRP A 162 -13.25 -21.91 -4.73
N SER A 163 -13.34 -21.33 -5.92
CA SER A 163 -13.52 -22.00 -7.21
C SER A 163 -12.20 -22.61 -7.73
N GLY A 164 -11.13 -22.51 -6.95
CA GLY A 164 -9.76 -22.66 -7.39
C GLY A 164 -9.41 -24.04 -7.96
N PRO A 165 -8.13 -24.22 -8.33
CA PRO A 165 -7.60 -25.33 -9.16
C PRO A 165 -7.85 -26.75 -8.63
N PHE A 166 -8.43 -26.86 -7.42
CA PHE A 166 -8.78 -28.07 -6.70
C PHE A 166 -10.13 -28.67 -7.10
N THR A 167 -10.90 -28.02 -7.97
CA THR A 167 -12.13 -28.60 -8.54
C THR A 167 -11.98 -28.91 -10.02
N PRO A 168 -11.13 -29.89 -10.39
CA PRO A 168 -10.97 -30.31 -11.80
C PRO A 168 -12.25 -30.86 -12.43
N LEU A 169 -13.35 -31.03 -11.68
CA LEU A 169 -14.52 -31.81 -12.10
C LEU A 169 -15.82 -31.03 -12.33
N HIS A 170 -15.91 -29.70 -12.09
CA HIS A 170 -17.17 -28.96 -12.30
C HIS A 170 -17.08 -27.72 -13.19
N PHE A 171 -15.88 -27.21 -13.53
CA PHE A 171 -15.75 -25.98 -14.31
C PHE A 171 -15.72 -26.15 -15.83
N GLN A 172 -15.56 -27.37 -16.35
CA GLN A 172 -15.75 -27.62 -17.79
C GLN A 172 -17.17 -27.28 -18.28
N ALA A 173 -18.16 -27.23 -17.37
CA ALA A 173 -19.53 -26.92 -17.76
C ALA A 173 -19.79 -25.42 -18.00
N HIS A 174 -19.04 -24.49 -17.38
CA HIS A 174 -19.41 -23.08 -17.34
C HIS A 174 -18.21 -22.12 -17.53
N PRO A 175 -17.71 -21.94 -18.77
CA PRO A 175 -16.62 -20.99 -19.07
C PRO A 175 -17.04 -19.53 -18.90
N ILE A 176 -18.33 -19.22 -19.07
CA ILE A 176 -18.85 -17.84 -19.04
C ILE A 176 -18.67 -17.18 -17.66
N PRO A 177 -19.07 -17.79 -16.52
CA PRO A 177 -18.82 -17.23 -15.18
C PRO A 177 -17.34 -16.94 -14.89
N LEU A 178 -16.43 -17.80 -15.35
CA LEU A 178 -14.98 -17.61 -15.14
C LEU A 178 -14.44 -16.43 -15.96
N ILE A 179 -14.88 -16.28 -17.21
CA ILE A 179 -14.53 -15.12 -18.03
C ILE A 179 -15.06 -13.84 -17.38
N VAL A 180 -16.32 -13.85 -16.94
CA VAL A 180 -16.93 -12.70 -16.25
C VAL A 180 -16.18 -12.37 -14.96
N LEU A 181 -15.90 -13.36 -14.11
CA LEU A 181 -15.11 -13.18 -12.88
C LEU A 181 -13.72 -12.64 -13.19
N SER A 182 -13.04 -13.15 -14.22
CA SER A 182 -11.72 -12.65 -14.62
C SER A 182 -11.79 -11.18 -15.06
N ILE A 183 -12.78 -10.82 -15.89
CA ILE A 183 -12.99 -9.43 -16.31
C ILE A 183 -13.24 -8.52 -15.10
N VAL A 184 -14.05 -8.95 -14.13
CA VAL A 184 -14.30 -8.20 -12.90
C VAL A 184 -13.03 -8.08 -12.05
N ALA A 185 -12.25 -9.16 -11.90
CA ALA A 185 -11.00 -9.18 -11.15
C ALA A 185 -9.98 -8.17 -11.67
N ILE A 186 -10.02 -7.87 -12.97
CA ILE A 186 -9.11 -6.93 -13.65
C ILE A 186 -9.68 -5.51 -13.63
N SER A 187 -10.93 -5.35 -14.07
CA SER A 187 -11.53 -4.03 -14.27
C SER A 187 -11.80 -3.32 -12.95
N ALA A 188 -12.18 -4.07 -11.91
CA ALA A 188 -12.53 -3.50 -10.61
C ALA A 188 -11.34 -2.81 -9.89
N PRO A 189 -10.14 -3.42 -9.74
CA PRO A 189 -9.00 -2.72 -9.13
C PRO A 189 -8.47 -1.56 -9.98
N ILE A 190 -8.58 -1.63 -11.32
CA ILE A 190 -8.23 -0.52 -12.21
C ILE A 190 -9.20 0.64 -12.00
N ALA A 191 -10.51 0.37 -11.98
CA ALA A 191 -11.55 1.37 -11.75
C ALA A 191 -11.44 2.00 -10.35
N ALA A 192 -11.19 1.19 -9.32
CA ALA A 192 -10.98 1.66 -7.95
C ALA A 192 -9.73 2.55 -7.85
N THR A 193 -8.63 2.17 -8.50
CA THR A 193 -7.41 3.00 -8.58
C THR A 193 -7.68 4.32 -9.33
N ALA A 194 -8.37 4.28 -10.46
CA ALA A 194 -8.73 5.48 -11.22
C ALA A 194 -9.63 6.42 -10.38
N ALA A 195 -10.59 5.88 -9.64
CA ALA A 195 -11.42 6.63 -8.71
C ALA A 195 -10.59 7.22 -7.56
N ALA A 196 -9.63 6.48 -7.01
CA ALA A 196 -8.70 6.97 -5.99
C ALA A 196 -7.79 8.10 -6.51
N VAL A 197 -7.33 8.03 -7.76
CA VAL A 197 -6.60 9.12 -8.43
C VAL A 197 -7.49 10.35 -8.61
N ARG A 198 -8.75 10.18 -9.06
CA ARG A 198 -9.73 11.27 -9.19
C ARG A 198 -10.09 11.90 -7.84
N ALA A 199 -10.16 11.11 -6.77
CA ALA A 199 -10.33 11.58 -5.40
C ALA A 199 -9.08 12.27 -4.82
N GLY A 200 -7.98 12.27 -5.58
CA GLY A 200 -6.69 12.81 -5.16
C GLY A 200 -6.01 11.99 -4.07
N VAL A 201 -6.45 10.75 -3.79
CA VAL A 201 -5.84 9.85 -2.80
C VAL A 201 -4.50 9.33 -3.31
N LEU A 202 -4.45 8.97 -4.60
CA LEU A 202 -3.25 8.49 -5.29
C LEU A 202 -2.76 9.46 -6.37
N GLU A 203 -1.48 9.41 -6.68
CA GLU A 203 -0.90 10.06 -7.86
C GLU A 203 -1.27 9.34 -9.16
N ARG A 204 -1.33 10.08 -10.28
CA ARG A 204 -1.66 9.53 -11.60
C ARG A 204 -0.68 8.44 -12.06
N ARG A 205 0.57 8.48 -11.60
CA ARG A 205 1.60 7.46 -11.89
C ARG A 205 1.21 6.07 -11.36
N ALA A 206 0.50 6.01 -10.22
CA ALA A 206 0.03 4.75 -9.64
C ALA A 206 -0.89 3.96 -10.60
N GLN A 207 -1.66 4.66 -11.44
CA GLN A 207 -2.56 4.02 -12.39
C GLN A 207 -1.82 3.15 -13.42
N GLY A 208 -0.65 3.60 -13.90
CA GLY A 208 0.17 2.83 -14.85
C GLY A 208 0.71 1.55 -14.21
N PHE A 209 1.20 1.64 -12.98
CA PHE A 209 1.70 0.50 -12.22
C PHE A 209 0.61 -0.53 -11.92
N VAL A 210 -0.57 -0.08 -11.51
CA VAL A 210 -1.72 -0.97 -11.25
C VAL A 210 -2.23 -1.63 -12.54
N ALA A 211 -2.29 -0.88 -13.65
CA ALA A 211 -2.68 -1.44 -14.93
C ALA A 211 -1.69 -2.52 -15.41
N ALA A 212 -0.38 -2.29 -15.24
CA ALA A 212 0.65 -3.28 -15.55
C ALA A 212 0.54 -4.54 -14.67
N GLY A 213 0.31 -4.38 -13.36
CA GLY A 213 0.09 -5.50 -12.45
C GLY A 213 -1.17 -6.31 -12.81
N ALA A 214 -2.26 -5.63 -13.15
CA ALA A 214 -3.49 -6.27 -13.60
C ALA A 214 -3.27 -7.05 -14.92
N ALA A 215 -2.55 -6.46 -15.88
CA ALA A 215 -2.18 -7.13 -17.14
C ALA A 215 -1.32 -8.38 -16.90
N ALA A 216 -0.34 -8.31 -16.00
CA ALA A 216 0.47 -9.45 -15.61
C ALA A 216 -0.38 -10.59 -15.01
N HIS A 217 -1.37 -10.25 -14.17
CA HIS A 217 -2.33 -11.23 -13.65
C HIS A 217 -3.15 -11.91 -14.78
N VAL A 218 -3.64 -11.15 -15.77
CA VAL A 218 -4.36 -11.73 -16.92
C VAL A 218 -3.48 -12.71 -17.69
N LEU A 219 -2.26 -12.29 -17.99
CA LEU A 219 -1.29 -13.13 -18.69
C LEU A 219 -1.01 -14.41 -17.90
N GLY A 220 -0.94 -14.32 -16.57
CA GLY A 220 -0.86 -15.47 -15.67
C GLY A 220 -2.03 -16.45 -15.84
N VAL A 221 -3.26 -15.96 -15.75
CA VAL A 221 -4.48 -16.77 -15.86
C VAL A 221 -4.61 -17.41 -17.26
N VAL A 222 -4.36 -16.64 -18.32
CA VAL A 222 -4.42 -17.12 -19.70
C VAL A 222 -3.34 -18.17 -19.97
N ALA A 223 -2.13 -17.99 -19.43
CA ALA A 223 -1.06 -18.98 -19.57
C ALA A 223 -1.33 -20.27 -18.77
N LEU A 224 -2.12 -20.19 -17.70
CA LEU A 224 -2.55 -21.35 -16.91
C LEU A 224 -3.69 -22.14 -17.56
N SER A 225 -4.56 -21.49 -18.37
CA SER A 225 -5.78 -22.14 -18.87
C SER A 225 -5.59 -23.38 -19.76
N PRO A 226 -4.53 -23.52 -20.58
CA PRO A 226 -4.33 -24.72 -21.41
C PRO A 226 -3.54 -25.83 -20.69
N MET A 227 -3.15 -25.65 -19.42
CA MET A 227 -2.39 -26.67 -18.69
C MET A 227 -3.33 -27.79 -18.21
N ASP A 228 -3.57 -28.78 -19.08
CA ASP A 228 -4.29 -30.00 -18.71
C ASP A 228 -3.37 -30.96 -17.90
N PRO A 229 -3.91 -31.67 -16.89
CA PRO A 229 -3.20 -32.78 -16.24
C PRO A 229 -2.84 -33.90 -17.23
N PRO A 230 -1.76 -34.68 -17.01
CA PRO A 230 -0.93 -34.73 -15.80
C PRO A 230 0.18 -33.68 -15.76
N TRP A 231 0.45 -33.16 -14.55
CA TRP A 231 1.37 -32.06 -14.34
C TRP A 231 2.81 -32.59 -14.28
N THR A 232 3.69 -32.10 -15.14
CA THR A 232 5.15 -32.31 -14.96
C THR A 232 5.68 -31.42 -13.84
N ILE A 233 6.88 -31.71 -13.31
CA ILE A 233 7.55 -30.84 -12.30
C ILE A 233 7.65 -29.40 -12.86
N ALA A 234 8.02 -29.28 -14.13
CA ALA A 234 8.08 -28.00 -14.84
C ALA A 234 6.70 -27.32 -14.90
N GLY A 235 5.63 -28.07 -15.17
CA GLY A 235 4.26 -27.55 -15.16
C GLY A 235 3.85 -26.99 -13.80
N VAL A 236 4.15 -27.70 -12.70
CA VAL A 236 3.88 -27.21 -11.34
C VAL A 236 4.66 -25.92 -11.06
N VAL A 237 5.95 -25.88 -11.38
CA VAL A 237 6.79 -24.69 -11.17
C VAL A 237 6.28 -23.50 -11.97
N VAL A 238 5.97 -23.68 -13.25
CA VAL A 238 5.40 -22.62 -14.09
C VAL A 238 4.07 -22.14 -13.51
N SER A 239 3.21 -23.04 -13.07
CA SER A 239 1.93 -22.66 -12.46
C SER A 239 2.10 -21.82 -11.19
N VAL A 240 3.03 -22.20 -10.31
CA VAL A 240 3.36 -21.42 -9.11
C VAL A 240 3.87 -20.02 -9.48
N VAL A 241 4.78 -19.92 -10.45
CA VAL A 241 5.31 -18.64 -10.93
C VAL A 241 4.20 -17.74 -11.49
N LEU A 242 3.28 -18.30 -12.28
CA LEU A 242 2.15 -17.56 -12.83
C LEU A 242 1.16 -17.12 -11.74
N MET A 243 0.91 -17.97 -10.73
CA MET A 243 0.09 -17.62 -9.58
C MET A 243 0.69 -16.46 -8.75
N LEU A 244 2.03 -16.40 -8.62
CA LEU A 244 2.75 -15.34 -7.90
C LEU A 244 2.62 -13.95 -8.56
N LEU A 245 2.14 -13.85 -9.82
CA LEU A 245 1.84 -12.56 -10.44
C LEU A 245 0.71 -11.81 -9.71
N SER A 246 -0.22 -12.54 -9.09
CA SER A 246 -1.34 -11.96 -8.33
C SER A 246 -0.88 -11.21 -7.07
N PRO A 247 -0.14 -11.82 -6.12
CA PRO A 247 0.39 -11.08 -4.98
C PRO A 247 1.38 -9.99 -5.40
N ALA A 248 2.16 -10.19 -6.48
CA ALA A 248 3.02 -9.12 -7.01
C ALA A 248 2.23 -7.87 -7.43
N ALA A 249 1.09 -8.04 -8.10
CA ALA A 249 0.19 -6.92 -8.43
C ALA A 249 -0.34 -6.20 -7.17
N ILE A 250 -0.66 -6.95 -6.11
CA ILE A 250 -1.08 -6.40 -4.81
C ILE A 250 0.07 -5.65 -4.12
N VAL A 251 1.31 -6.15 -4.22
CA VAL A 251 2.51 -5.43 -3.72
C VAL A 251 2.67 -4.09 -4.42
N VAL A 252 2.53 -4.06 -5.75
CA VAL A 252 2.62 -2.83 -6.55
C VAL A 252 1.53 -1.83 -6.14
N LEU A 253 0.31 -2.31 -5.88
CA LEU A 253 -0.79 -1.49 -5.37
C LEU A 253 -0.48 -0.94 -3.97
N GLY A 254 -0.02 -1.79 -3.05
CA GLY A 254 0.33 -1.40 -1.68
C GLY A 254 1.48 -0.39 -1.62
N ALA A 255 2.53 -0.61 -2.40
CA ALA A 255 3.65 0.32 -2.54
C ALA A 255 3.19 1.66 -3.13
N SER A 256 2.27 1.64 -4.11
CA SER A 256 1.71 2.87 -4.67
C SER A 256 0.95 3.69 -3.62
N PHE A 257 0.16 3.05 -2.75
CA PHE A 257 -0.51 3.75 -1.65
C PHE A 257 0.47 4.26 -0.58
N ALA A 258 1.52 3.51 -0.29
CA ALA A 258 2.52 3.90 0.70
C ALA A 258 3.40 5.07 0.24
N PHE A 259 3.81 5.08 -1.04
CA PHE A 259 4.83 6.01 -1.54
C PHE A 259 4.30 7.08 -2.49
N LEU A 260 3.23 6.80 -3.25
CA LEU A 260 2.67 7.70 -4.27
C LEU A 260 1.36 8.35 -3.81
N SER A 261 1.20 8.59 -2.51
CA SER A 261 0.03 9.29 -1.99
C SER A 261 0.20 10.82 -2.06
N ARG A 262 -0.83 11.49 -2.59
CA ARG A 262 -0.85 12.96 -2.65
C ARG A 262 -0.97 13.51 -1.23
N THR A 263 0.07 14.26 -0.84
CA THR A 263 0.06 15.04 0.40
C THR A 263 -0.56 16.40 0.12
N ASP A 264 -1.47 16.87 0.97
CA ASP A 264 -2.22 18.14 0.81
C ASP A 264 -1.36 19.41 0.64
N ARG A 265 -0.03 19.29 0.68
CA ARG A 265 0.92 20.40 0.55
C ARG A 265 1.06 20.97 -0.86
N SER A 266 0.49 20.35 -1.89
CA SER A 266 0.63 20.82 -3.27
C SER A 266 -0.50 21.74 -3.76
N LEU A 267 -1.49 22.08 -2.93
CA LEU A 267 -2.39 23.18 -3.27
C LEU A 267 -1.58 24.49 -3.25
N PRO A 268 -1.38 25.16 -4.40
CA PRO A 268 -0.66 26.41 -4.46
C PRO A 268 -1.29 27.41 -3.48
N LEU A 269 -0.48 28.03 -2.62
CA LEU A 269 -0.94 29.05 -1.67
C LEU A 269 -1.71 30.20 -2.36
N SER A 270 -1.49 30.40 -3.67
CA SER A 270 -2.23 31.36 -4.48
C SER A 270 -3.74 31.11 -4.55
N LEU A 271 -4.19 29.85 -4.58
CA LEU A 271 -5.63 29.51 -4.60
C LEU A 271 -6.28 29.67 -3.22
N ARG A 272 -5.49 29.66 -2.14
CA ARG A 272 -6.01 29.89 -0.78
C ARG A 272 -6.31 31.36 -0.50
N ARG A 273 -5.74 32.28 -1.29
CA ARG A 273 -5.90 33.73 -1.12
C ARG A 273 -7.15 34.27 -1.81
N THR A 274 -7.57 33.66 -2.91
CA THR A 274 -8.77 34.09 -3.68
C THR A 274 -10.08 33.80 -2.94
N ASP A 275 -10.16 32.70 -2.19
CA ASP A 275 -11.35 32.38 -1.37
C ASP A 275 -11.48 33.24 -0.11
N GLN A 276 -10.39 33.89 0.34
CA GLN A 276 -10.46 34.83 1.47
C GLN A 276 -10.90 36.23 1.06
N LEU A 277 -10.78 36.59 -0.22
CA LEU A 277 -11.18 37.91 -0.71
C LEU A 277 -12.64 37.95 -1.18
N SER A 278 -13.26 36.81 -1.49
CA SER A 278 -14.68 36.74 -1.90
C SER A 278 -15.67 36.69 -0.72
N ARG A 279 -15.18 36.68 0.53
CA ARG A 279 -16.00 36.70 1.76
C ARG A 279 -15.96 38.02 2.52
N ARG A 280 -15.45 39.08 1.90
CA ARG A 280 -15.56 40.46 2.39
C ARG A 280 -16.45 41.23 1.43
#